data_AF-A0A9W4WQA3-F1
#
_entry.id   AF-A0A9W4WQA3-F1
#
_cell.length_a   1.000
_cell.length_b   1.000
_cell.length_c   1.000
_cell.angle_alpha   90.00
_cell.angle_beta   90.00
_cell.angle_gamma   90.00
#
_symmetry.space_group_name_H-M   'P 1'
#
loop_
_entity.id
_entity.type
_entity.pdbx_description
1 polymer ?
#
loop_
_entity_poly.entity_id
_entity_poly.type
_entity_poly.pdbx_seq_one_letter_code
_entity_poly.pdbx_strand_id
1 'polypeptide(L)'
;MKRLQEQSVRIDVTPSGLPGAVVPGGSKANILISLLGYEVSNQAQHVSHFAVPRGVKVENFVQAITDHGRHKYDFDASGRGCRKWTSDQIDLFFELGLLRSKSDADAAKKNILLEWKKFKPTGHQYPLDKGCYYK
;
A
#
# COMPACT_ATOMS: atom_id res chain seq x y z
N MET A 1 -5.40 32.03 15.33
CA MET A 1 -4.54 30.84 15.08
C MET A 1 -5.09 30.11 13.86
N LYS A 2 -4.32 29.94 12.78
CA LYS A 2 -4.69 29.01 11.70
C LYS A 2 -4.62 27.60 12.28
N ARG A 3 -5.71 26.82 12.23
CA ARG A 3 -5.61 25.37 12.46
C ARG A 3 -4.60 24.84 11.45
N LEU A 4 -3.56 24.14 11.93
CA LEU A 4 -2.76 23.31 11.06
C LEU A 4 -3.73 22.32 10.40
N GLN A 5 -3.88 22.39 9.08
CA GLN A 5 -4.60 21.36 8.36
C GLN A 5 -3.79 20.07 8.52
N GLU A 6 -4.45 18.99 8.90
CA GLU A 6 -3.84 17.67 8.94
C GLU A 6 -3.36 17.33 7.52
N GLN A 7 -2.12 16.88 7.39
CA GLN A 7 -1.51 16.53 6.11
C GLN A 7 -0.99 15.09 6.19
N SER A 8 -1.03 14.40 5.07
CA SER A 8 -0.39 13.10 4.91
C SER A 8 0.44 13.05 3.64
N VAL A 9 1.44 12.17 3.64
CA VAL A 9 2.03 11.70 2.40
C VAL A 9 1.45 10.32 2.10
N ARG A 10 0.88 10.19 0.90
CA ARG A 10 0.31 8.93 0.42
C ARG A 10 1.24 8.29 -0.59
N ILE A 11 1.52 7.01 -0.40
CA ILE A 11 2.23 6.16 -1.36
C ILE A 11 1.21 5.20 -1.95
N ASP A 12 0.88 5.40 -3.22
CA ASP A 12 -0.04 4.55 -3.98
C ASP A 12 0.68 3.77 -5.07
N VAL A 13 0.07 2.67 -5.50
CA VAL A 13 0.48 1.91 -6.67
C VAL A 13 -0.68 1.81 -7.67
N THR A 14 -0.42 2.15 -8.94
CA THR A 14 -1.44 2.11 -10.01
C THR A 14 -0.87 1.50 -11.29
N PRO A 15 -1.71 0.88 -12.14
CA PRO A 15 -1.24 0.43 -13.45
C PRO A 15 -0.88 1.64 -14.32
N SER A 16 0.26 1.56 -15.01
CA SER A 16 0.78 2.65 -15.83
C SER A 16 0.14 2.77 -17.21
N GLY A 17 -0.49 1.69 -17.70
CA GLY A 17 -0.93 1.54 -19.09
C GLY A 17 0.19 1.11 -20.05
N LEU A 18 1.46 1.11 -19.61
CA LEU A 18 2.57 0.55 -20.38
C LEU A 18 2.56 -0.98 -20.27
N PRO A 19 2.98 -1.71 -21.33
CA PRO A 19 3.07 -3.16 -21.29
C PRO A 19 3.90 -3.68 -20.10
N GLY A 20 3.41 -4.72 -19.43
CA GLY A 20 4.11 -5.42 -18.36
C GLY A 20 5.50 -5.90 -18.78
N ALA A 21 6.43 -5.95 -17.83
CA ALA A 21 7.76 -6.52 -18.04
C ALA A 21 7.73 -8.05 -18.22
N VAL A 22 6.94 -8.72 -17.39
CA VAL A 22 6.93 -10.18 -17.24
C VAL A 22 5.53 -10.78 -17.23
N VAL A 23 4.48 -9.96 -17.06
CA VAL A 23 3.09 -10.43 -17.11
C VAL A 23 2.50 -10.13 -18.50
N PRO A 24 2.25 -11.16 -19.35
CA PRO A 24 1.63 -10.96 -20.65
C PRO A 24 0.26 -10.31 -20.54
N GLY A 25 0.04 -9.25 -21.33
CA GLY A 25 -1.18 -8.44 -21.27
C GLY A 25 -1.35 -7.61 -20.00
N GLY A 26 -0.42 -7.72 -19.03
CA GLY A 26 -0.39 -6.89 -17.82
C GLY A 26 0.21 -5.51 -18.09
N SER A 27 0.39 -4.75 -17.00
CA SER A 27 0.94 -3.40 -17.07
C SER A 27 1.95 -3.12 -15.97
N LYS A 28 3.03 -2.39 -16.30
CA LYS A 28 3.96 -1.90 -15.29
C LYS A 28 3.25 -1.02 -14.26
N ALA A 29 3.73 -1.04 -13.04
CA ALA A 29 3.24 -0.18 -11.97
C ALA A 29 3.85 1.23 -12.03
N ASN A 30 3.04 2.24 -11.73
CA ASN A 30 3.48 3.53 -11.24
C ASN A 30 3.38 3.54 -9.71
N ILE A 31 4.45 3.99 -9.04
CA ILE A 31 4.40 4.32 -7.60
C ILE A 31 4.25 5.84 -7.49
N LEU A 32 3.12 6.29 -6.93
CA LEU A 32 2.81 7.70 -6.78
C LEU A 32 3.00 8.12 -5.34
N ILE A 33 3.77 9.19 -5.13
CA ILE A 33 3.98 9.82 -3.82
C ILE A 33 3.33 11.19 -3.87
N SER A 34 2.30 11.39 -3.05
CA SER A 34 1.47 12.59 -3.08
C SER A 34 1.36 13.22 -1.70
N LEU A 35 1.50 14.54 -1.61
CA LEU A 35 1.15 15.31 -0.40
C LEU A 35 -0.36 15.62 -0.43
N LEU A 36 -1.08 15.26 0.62
CA LEU A 36 -2.52 15.46 0.75
C LEU A 36 -2.82 16.43 1.90
N GLY A 37 -3.85 17.25 1.71
CA GLY A 37 -4.38 18.18 2.72
C GLY A 37 -5.32 17.53 3.74
N TYR A 38 -5.18 16.22 3.97
CA TYR A 38 -5.91 15.44 4.96
C TYR A 38 -5.08 14.22 5.37
N GLU A 39 -5.30 13.69 6.58
CA GLU A 39 -4.63 12.46 7.04
C GLU A 39 -5.22 11.21 6.37
N VAL A 40 -6.55 11.11 6.38
CA VAL A 40 -7.31 10.00 5.77
C VAL A 40 -8.45 10.57 4.92
N SER A 41 -8.76 9.92 3.80
CA SER A 41 -9.92 10.27 2.96
C SER A 41 -11.23 10.12 3.74
N ASN A 42 -12.15 11.09 3.58
CA ASN A 42 -13.50 11.00 4.13
C ASN A 42 -14.35 9.86 3.53
N GLN A 43 -13.89 9.22 2.46
CA GLN A 43 -14.53 8.05 1.86
C GLN A 43 -13.98 6.71 2.37
N ALA A 44 -12.91 6.73 3.18
CA ALA A 44 -12.34 5.51 3.74
C ALA A 44 -13.39 4.78 4.59
N GLN A 45 -13.70 3.53 4.22
CA GLN A 45 -14.59 2.67 5.01
C GLN A 45 -13.86 1.97 6.17
N HIS A 46 -12.54 1.89 6.10
CA HIS A 46 -11.68 1.32 7.13
C HIS A 46 -10.28 1.93 7.06
N VAL A 47 -9.61 2.01 8.21
CA VAL A 47 -8.25 2.50 8.35
C VAL A 47 -7.50 1.57 9.28
N SER A 48 -6.34 1.09 8.84
CA SER A 48 -5.40 0.36 9.70
C SER A 48 -4.25 1.30 10.05
N HIS A 49 -3.96 1.44 11.34
CA HIS A 49 -2.89 2.29 11.86
C HIS A 49 -1.73 1.42 12.32
N PHE A 50 -0.51 1.93 12.19
CA PHE A 50 0.70 1.25 12.63
C PHE A 50 1.52 2.16 13.55
N ALA A 51 2.04 1.59 14.63
CA ALA A 51 3.07 2.26 15.41
C ALA A 51 4.43 2.21 14.69
N VAL A 52 5.07 3.37 14.54
CA VAL A 52 6.40 3.51 13.94
C VAL A 52 7.45 3.94 14.98
N PRO A 53 8.74 3.62 14.80
CA PRO A 53 9.81 4.19 15.64
C PRO A 53 9.87 5.72 15.60
N ARG A 54 10.36 6.33 16.69
CA ARG A 54 10.59 7.79 16.71
C ARG A 54 11.66 8.16 15.69
N GLY A 55 11.46 9.29 15.02
CA GLY A 55 12.41 9.83 14.05
C GLY A 55 12.34 9.21 12.66
N VAL A 56 11.44 8.23 12.44
CA VAL A 56 11.19 7.71 11.08
C VAL A 56 10.55 8.80 10.23
N LYS A 57 11.03 8.90 8.99
CA LYS A 57 10.56 9.83 7.99
C LYS A 57 9.99 9.09 6.79
N VAL A 58 9.22 9.80 5.97
CA VAL A 58 8.69 9.30 4.70
C VAL A 58 9.81 8.76 3.79
N GLU A 59 10.97 9.40 3.77
CA GLU A 59 12.12 8.97 2.96
C GLU A 59 12.56 7.53 3.27
N ASN A 60 12.45 7.08 4.52
CA ASN A 60 12.84 5.71 4.90
C ASN A 60 11.94 4.66 4.24
N PHE A 61 10.64 4.94 4.11
CA PHE A 61 9.68 4.04 3.44
C PHE A 61 9.89 4.03 1.93
N VAL A 62 10.13 5.20 1.32
CA VAL A 62 10.39 5.32 -0.11
C VAL A 62 11.69 4.59 -0.47
N GLN A 63 12.75 4.79 0.31
CA GLN A 63 14.04 4.14 0.10
C GLN A 63 13.93 2.61 0.26
N ALA A 64 13.17 2.13 1.26
CA ALA A 64 12.90 0.71 1.41
C ALA A 64 12.24 0.11 0.14
N ILE A 65 11.27 0.80 -0.45
CA ILE A 65 10.62 0.37 -1.70
C ILE A 65 11.63 0.32 -2.86
N THR A 66 12.49 1.33 -3.00
CA THR A 66 13.43 1.39 -4.14
C THR A 66 14.57 0.39 -3.99
N ASP A 67 15.19 0.31 -2.81
CA ASP A 67 16.36 -0.53 -2.54
C ASP A 67 16.06 -2.03 -2.68
N HIS A 68 14.83 -2.42 -2.35
CA HIS A 68 14.37 -3.81 -2.47
C HIS A 68 13.64 -4.09 -3.78
N GLY A 69 13.75 -3.21 -4.78
CA GLY A 69 13.16 -3.41 -6.10
C GLY A 69 11.63 -3.45 -6.11
N ARG A 70 10.95 -3.00 -5.06
CA ARG A 70 9.49 -3.07 -4.94
C ARG A 70 8.74 -2.13 -5.88
N HIS A 71 9.42 -1.16 -6.47
CA HIS A 71 8.92 -0.33 -7.57
C HIS A 71 8.86 -1.09 -8.91
N LYS A 72 9.59 -2.20 -9.05
CA LYS A 72 9.60 -3.05 -10.25
C LYS A 72 8.47 -4.08 -10.17
N TYR A 73 7.25 -3.61 -10.36
CA TYR A 73 6.04 -4.42 -10.22
C TYR A 73 5.17 -4.34 -11.48
N ASP A 74 4.58 -5.46 -11.85
CA ASP A 74 3.56 -5.56 -12.89
C ASP A 74 2.20 -5.87 -12.26
N PHE A 75 1.18 -5.15 -12.69
CA PHE A 75 -0.22 -5.50 -12.54
C PHE A 75 -0.60 -6.60 -13.54
N ASP A 76 -1.65 -7.36 -13.22
CA ASP A 76 -2.20 -8.34 -14.15
C ASP A 76 -2.95 -7.70 -15.32
N ALA A 77 -3.38 -8.53 -16.28
CA ALA A 77 -4.13 -8.08 -17.44
C ALA A 77 -5.50 -7.45 -17.13
N SER A 78 -6.00 -7.58 -15.90
CA SER A 78 -7.21 -6.94 -15.42
C SER A 78 -6.92 -5.70 -14.55
N GLY A 79 -5.67 -5.24 -14.49
CA GLY A 79 -5.25 -4.11 -13.66
C GLY A 79 -5.27 -4.39 -12.16
N ARG A 80 -5.27 -5.68 -11.75
CA ARG A 80 -5.23 -6.08 -10.33
C ARG A 80 -3.80 -6.23 -9.85
N GLY A 81 -3.58 -5.83 -8.61
CA GLY A 81 -2.32 -6.03 -7.89
C GLY A 81 -1.97 -5.05 -6.81
N CYS A 82 -2.77 -3.99 -6.64
CA CYS A 82 -2.61 -3.04 -5.54
C CYS A 82 -2.64 -3.72 -4.16
N ARG A 83 -3.63 -4.60 -3.89
CA ARG A 83 -3.78 -5.28 -2.59
C ARG A 83 -2.57 -6.15 -2.25
N LYS A 84 -2.05 -6.90 -3.23
CA LYS A 84 -0.85 -7.71 -3.08
C LYS A 84 0.37 -6.83 -2.81
N TRP A 85 0.61 -5.82 -3.66
CA TRP A 85 1.75 -4.91 -3.51
C TRP A 85 1.74 -4.19 -2.14
N THR A 86 0.58 -3.68 -1.69
CA THR A 86 0.44 -3.03 -0.38
C THR A 86 0.73 -4.00 0.77
N SER A 87 0.23 -5.24 0.68
CA SER A 87 0.48 -6.28 1.68
C SER A 87 1.97 -6.64 1.75
N ASP A 88 2.64 -6.73 0.59
CA ASP A 88 4.07 -6.99 0.49
C ASP A 88 4.91 -5.83 1.06
N GLN A 89 4.44 -4.58 0.97
CA GLN A 89 5.10 -3.44 1.63
C GLN A 89 4.95 -3.47 3.14
N ILE A 90 3.80 -3.89 3.66
CA ILE A 90 3.60 -4.04 5.11
C ILE A 90 4.62 -5.03 5.68
N ASP A 91 4.82 -6.17 5.00
CA ASP A 91 5.82 -7.16 5.38
C ASP A 91 7.24 -6.56 5.32
N LEU A 92 7.61 -5.92 4.20
CA LEU A 92 8.92 -5.29 4.04
C LEU A 92 9.20 -4.25 5.14
N PHE A 93 8.23 -3.36 5.41
CA PHE A 93 8.41 -2.32 6.41
C PHE A 93 8.51 -2.89 7.83
N PHE A 94 7.81 -3.98 8.13
CA PHE A 94 7.99 -4.70 9.38
C PHE A 94 9.37 -5.36 9.48
N GLU A 95 9.81 -6.07 8.43
CA GLU A 95 11.11 -6.75 8.37
C GLU A 95 12.29 -5.77 8.54
N LEU A 96 12.16 -4.55 8.00
CA LEU A 96 13.16 -3.49 8.13
C LEU A 96 13.04 -2.69 9.44
N GLY A 97 12.11 -3.03 10.32
CA GLY A 97 11.89 -2.34 11.60
C GLY A 97 11.27 -0.95 11.47
N LEU A 98 10.70 -0.60 10.32
CA LEU A 98 9.95 0.64 10.10
C LEU A 98 8.56 0.58 10.76
N LEU A 99 8.03 -0.63 10.99
CA LEU A 99 6.82 -0.89 11.78
C LEU A 99 7.18 -1.64 13.07
N ARG A 100 6.52 -1.32 14.19
CA ARG A 100 6.83 -1.93 15.50
C ARG A 100 6.06 -3.20 15.81
N SER A 101 4.84 -3.31 15.30
CA SER A 101 3.86 -4.30 15.76
C SER A 101 3.56 -5.31 14.67
N LYS A 102 3.97 -6.57 14.90
CA LYS A 102 3.62 -7.69 14.02
C LYS A 102 2.10 -7.93 14.01
N SER A 103 1.44 -7.78 15.16
CA SER A 103 -0.01 -7.95 15.25
C SER A 103 -0.76 -6.90 14.41
N ASP A 104 -0.28 -5.66 14.37
CA ASP A 104 -0.89 -4.61 13.55
C ASP A 104 -0.67 -4.90 12.06
N ALA A 105 0.54 -5.35 11.68
CA ALA A 105 0.85 -5.82 10.33
C ALA A 105 -0.08 -6.95 9.88
N ASP A 106 -0.21 -8.00 10.70
CA ASP A 106 -1.07 -9.14 10.43
C ASP A 106 -2.55 -8.74 10.36
N ALA A 107 -3.01 -7.86 11.25
CA ALA A 107 -4.37 -7.35 11.24
C ALA A 107 -4.66 -6.52 9.97
N ALA A 108 -3.75 -5.63 9.59
CA ALA A 108 -3.92 -4.81 8.39
C ALA A 108 -3.96 -5.66 7.11
N LYS A 109 -3.11 -6.68 7.00
CA LYS A 109 -3.12 -7.63 5.88
C LYS A 109 -4.42 -8.42 5.81
N LYS A 110 -4.99 -8.84 6.96
CA LYS A 110 -6.33 -9.45 7.01
C LYS A 110 -7.42 -8.45 6.58
N ASN A 111 -7.33 -7.21 7.04
CA ASN A 111 -8.31 -6.15 6.73
C ASN A 111 -8.34 -5.79 5.23
N ILE A 112 -7.19 -5.84 4.54
CA ILE A 112 -7.08 -5.60 3.09
C ILE A 112 -7.88 -6.60 2.25
N LEU A 113 -8.13 -7.80 2.79
CA LEU A 113 -8.89 -8.85 2.10
C LEU A 113 -10.40 -8.68 2.27
N LEU A 114 -10.85 -7.93 3.27
CA LEU A 114 -12.27 -7.81 3.61
C LEU A 114 -12.95 -6.74 2.75
N GLU A 115 -14.19 -7.02 2.35
CA GLU A 115 -15.10 -5.99 1.88
C GLU A 115 -15.65 -5.20 3.07
N TRP A 116 -15.62 -3.86 2.96
CA TRP A 116 -16.13 -2.94 3.98
C TRP A 116 -17.32 -2.15 3.44
N LYS A 117 -18.44 -2.14 4.17
CA LYS A 117 -19.61 -1.32 3.86
C LYS A 117 -20.15 -0.68 5.14
N LYS A 118 -20.47 0.61 5.09
CA LYS A 118 -20.95 1.39 6.25
C LYS A 118 -20.04 1.19 7.47
N PHE A 119 -18.73 1.26 7.24
CA PHE A 119 -17.68 1.13 8.26
C PHE A 119 -17.64 -0.21 9.02
N LYS A 120 -18.20 -1.29 8.43
CA LYS A 120 -18.18 -2.64 9.00
C LYS A 120 -17.75 -3.67 7.96
N PRO A 121 -17.06 -4.75 8.37
CA PRO A 121 -16.74 -5.83 7.45
C PRO A 121 -18.02 -6.57 7.07
N THR A 122 -18.21 -6.88 5.79
CA THR A 122 -19.40 -7.63 5.33
C THR A 122 -19.26 -9.13 5.52
N GLY A 123 -18.05 -9.60 5.86
CA GLY A 123 -17.67 -11.01 5.92
C GLY A 123 -17.19 -11.57 4.57
N HIS A 124 -17.43 -10.85 3.46
CA HIS A 124 -16.87 -11.23 2.17
C HIS A 124 -15.37 -10.96 2.12
N GLN A 125 -14.60 -11.95 1.64
CA GLN A 125 -13.17 -11.84 1.43
C GLN A 125 -12.83 -11.95 -0.05
N TYR A 126 -11.97 -11.06 -0.52
CA TYR A 126 -11.37 -11.15 -1.84
C TYR A 126 -10.01 -11.84 -1.74
N PRO A 127 -9.66 -12.74 -2.67
CA PRO A 127 -8.33 -13.34 -2.70
C PRO A 127 -7.26 -12.26 -2.88
N LEU A 128 -6.09 -12.48 -2.27
CA LEU A 128 -4.90 -11.63 -2.42
C LEU A 128 -4.27 -11.86 -3.79
N ASP A 129 -4.97 -11.47 -4.85
CA ASP A 129 -4.63 -11.94 -6.19
C ASP A 129 -4.07 -10.86 -7.12
N LYS A 130 -2.98 -11.33 -7.76
CA LYS A 130 -2.30 -11.00 -9.02
C LYS A 130 -1.44 -9.76 -9.09
N GLY A 131 -0.26 -9.96 -9.66
CA GLY A 131 0.79 -8.98 -9.90
C GLY A 131 2.16 -9.59 -9.55
N CYS A 132 3.21 -9.19 -10.26
CA CYS A 132 4.50 -9.86 -10.23
C CYS A 132 5.64 -8.85 -10.12
N TYR A 133 6.64 -9.14 -9.29
CA TYR A 133 7.87 -8.35 -9.29
C TYR A 133 8.80 -8.80 -10.41
N TYR A 134 9.51 -7.87 -11.02
CA TYR A 134 10.53 -8.15 -12.03
C TYR A 134 11.89 -7.57 -11.62
N LYS A 135 12.94 -8.08 -12.27
CA LYS A 135 14.33 -7.67 -12.01
C LYS A 135 14.73 -6.46 -12.83
#